data_AF-A0A2J6TST6-F1
#
_entry.id   AF-A0A2J6TST6-F1
#
_cell.length_a   1.000
_cell.length_b   1.000
_cell.length_c   1.000
_cell.angle_alpha   90.00
_cell.angle_beta   90.00
_cell.angle_gamma   90.00
#
_symmetry.space_group_name_H-M   'P 1'
#
loop_
_entity.id
_entity.type
_entity.pdbx_description
1 polymer ?
#
loop_
_entity_poly.entity_id
_entity_poly.type
_entity_poly.pdbx_seq_one_letter_code
_entity_poly.pdbx_strand_id
1 'polypeptide(L)'
;IKFKDAIGRKFNFPFDPCKTWPSMKALIREAFLHIEIIGNHVVESHYNLLGSDGGIVLPTLWEELIEPGWSVSMHMWPMLESPPPNVGHFLLGLLEAIPKASPFPFNQGHHPGTSQGLLMDLHLLQPRIG
;
A
#
# COMPACT_ATOMS: atom_id res chain seq x y z
N ILE A 1 11.10 -4.99 -21.93
CA ILE A 1 9.96 -5.14 -21.00
C ILE A 1 8.72 -4.56 -21.67
N LYS A 2 7.65 -5.34 -21.76
CA LYS A 2 6.36 -4.88 -22.30
C LYS A 2 5.53 -4.34 -21.14
N PHE A 3 5.58 -3.03 -20.94
CA PHE A 3 4.90 -2.39 -19.82
C PHE A 3 3.56 -1.80 -20.27
N LYS A 4 2.48 -2.13 -19.57
CA LYS A 4 1.18 -1.48 -19.71
C LYS A 4 0.88 -0.69 -18.46
N ASP A 5 0.70 0.62 -18.61
CA ASP A 5 0.42 1.48 -17.46
C ASP A 5 -1.06 1.40 -16.99
N ALA A 6 -1.36 2.10 -15.90
CA ALA A 6 -2.69 2.08 -15.29
C ALA A 6 -3.81 2.69 -16.15
N ILE A 7 -3.48 3.47 -17.18
CA ILE A 7 -4.45 4.04 -18.12
C ILE A 7 -4.44 3.33 -19.48
N GLY A 8 -3.71 2.23 -19.59
CA GLY A 8 -3.71 1.34 -20.75
C GLY A 8 -2.73 1.69 -21.87
N ARG A 9 -1.85 2.69 -21.67
CA ARG A 9 -0.76 2.96 -22.62
C ARG A 9 0.25 1.81 -22.56
N LYS A 10 0.82 1.50 -23.72
CA LYS A 10 1.81 0.42 -23.86
C LYS A 10 3.17 1.01 -24.17
N PHE A 11 4.15 0.61 -23.39
CA PHE A 11 5.55 0.96 -23.54
C PHE A 11 6.36 -0.31 -23.81
N ASN A 12 7.39 -0.18 -24.63
CA ASN A 12 8.35 -1.25 -24.83
C ASN A 12 9.72 -0.73 -24.40
N PHE A 13 10.03 -0.91 -23.13
CA PHE A 13 11.29 -0.44 -22.57
C PHE A 13 12.41 -1.44 -22.86
N PRO A 14 13.63 -0.98 -23.20
CA PRO A 14 14.80 -1.85 -23.21
C PRO A 14 14.99 -2.52 -21.84
N PHE A 15 15.63 -3.69 -21.81
CA PHE A 15 15.77 -4.45 -20.57
C PHE A 15 16.70 -3.76 -19.57
N ASP A 16 17.88 -3.29 -20.00
CA ASP A 16 18.88 -2.74 -19.08
C ASP A 16 18.36 -1.57 -18.23
N PRO A 17 17.60 -0.59 -18.77
CA PRO A 17 16.99 0.47 -17.98
C PRO A 17 15.87 0.01 -17.02
N CYS A 18 15.32 -1.19 -17.20
CA CYS A 18 14.28 -1.74 -16.32
C CYS A 18 14.80 -2.78 -15.33
N LYS A 19 16.09 -3.14 -15.42
CA LYS A 19 16.66 -4.29 -14.71
C LYS A 19 16.55 -4.15 -13.19
N THR A 20 16.59 -2.92 -12.68
CA THR A 20 16.46 -2.63 -11.24
C THR A 20 15.16 -1.91 -10.93
N TRP A 21 14.63 -2.14 -9.73
CA TRP A 21 13.41 -1.50 -9.28
C TRP A 21 13.50 0.03 -9.25
N PRO A 22 14.59 0.66 -8.76
CA PRO A 22 14.71 2.12 -8.79
C PRO A 22 14.64 2.70 -10.20
N SER A 23 15.29 2.05 -11.18
CA SER A 23 15.27 2.50 -12.57
C SER A 23 13.90 2.30 -13.21
N MET A 24 13.25 1.16 -12.97
CA MET A 24 11.87 0.93 -13.42
C MET A 24 10.91 1.97 -12.80
N LYS A 25 11.03 2.25 -11.50
CA LYS A 25 10.21 3.27 -10.82
C LYS A 25 10.43 4.66 -11.41
N ALA A 26 11.66 5.01 -11.79
CA ALA A 26 11.95 6.28 -12.46
C ALA A 26 11.24 6.37 -13.82
N LEU A 27 11.31 5.33 -14.65
CA LEU A 27 10.59 5.26 -15.93
C LEU A 27 9.07 5.37 -15.75
N ILE A 28 8.51 4.69 -14.74
CA ILE A 28 7.09 4.81 -14.40
C ILE A 28 6.75 6.27 -14.05
N ARG A 29 7.52 6.91 -13.16
CA ARG A 29 7.28 8.32 -12.80
C ARG A 29 7.33 9.26 -14.01
N GLU A 30 8.32 9.08 -14.87
CA GLU A 30 8.49 9.88 -16.09
C GLU A 30 7.27 9.76 -17.01
N ALA A 31 6.71 8.56 -17.16
CA ALA A 31 5.52 8.33 -17.96
C ALA A 31 4.27 9.10 -17.47
N PHE A 32 4.25 9.53 -16.21
CA PHE A 32 3.11 10.20 -15.58
C PHE A 32 3.36 11.68 -15.24
N LEU A 33 4.50 12.28 -15.62
CA LEU A 33 4.84 13.68 -15.31
C LEU A 33 3.77 14.70 -15.72
N HIS A 34 3.03 14.43 -16.80
CA HIS A 34 2.03 15.35 -17.36
C HIS A 34 0.60 14.83 -17.26
N ILE A 35 0.34 13.78 -16.47
CA ILE A 35 -1.00 13.22 -16.30
C ILE A 35 -1.60 13.77 -15.01
N GLU A 36 -2.46 14.78 -15.15
CA GLU A 36 -3.19 15.39 -14.03
C GLU A 36 -4.03 14.34 -13.28
N ILE A 37 -4.21 14.51 -11.97
CA ILE A 37 -4.90 13.61 -11.02
C ILE A 37 -4.12 12.32 -10.68
N ILE A 38 -3.72 11.52 -11.67
CA ILE A 38 -3.08 10.21 -11.39
C ILE A 38 -1.59 10.35 -11.05
N GLY A 39 -0.91 11.37 -11.60
CA GLY A 39 0.54 11.55 -11.45
C GLY A 39 1.01 11.60 -10.00
N ASN A 40 0.31 12.33 -9.11
CA ASN A 40 0.67 12.42 -7.70
C ASN A 40 0.70 11.05 -7.01
N HIS A 41 -0.32 10.23 -7.25
CA HIS A 41 -0.39 8.89 -6.67
C HIS A 41 0.70 7.95 -7.19
N VAL A 42 1.13 8.13 -8.44
CA VAL A 42 2.26 7.38 -9.00
C VAL A 42 3.58 7.79 -8.33
N VAL A 43 3.78 9.08 -8.05
CA VAL A 43 4.96 9.56 -7.33
C VAL A 43 5.03 8.95 -5.92
N GLU A 44 3.90 8.90 -5.23
CA GLU A 44 3.70 8.29 -3.90
C GLU A 44 3.78 6.75 -3.91
N SER A 45 3.87 6.11 -5.08
CA SER A 45 3.89 4.65 -5.25
C SER A 45 2.60 3.94 -4.84
N HIS A 46 1.43 4.58 -4.99
CA HIS A 46 0.11 3.97 -4.73
C HIS A 46 -0.38 3.09 -5.90
N TYR A 47 0.41 2.10 -6.28
CA TYR A 47 0.11 1.17 -7.35
C TYR A 47 0.76 -0.19 -7.12
N ASN A 48 0.23 -1.21 -7.79
CA ASN A 48 0.82 -2.53 -7.89
C ASN A 48 1.31 -2.77 -9.32
N LEU A 49 2.40 -3.52 -9.45
CA LEU A 49 2.78 -4.14 -10.71
C LEU A 49 2.34 -5.59 -10.69
N LEU A 50 1.83 -6.05 -11.83
CA LEU A 50 1.43 -7.43 -12.03
C LEU A 50 2.28 -8.04 -13.14
N GLY A 51 2.73 -9.27 -12.91
CA GLY A 51 3.47 -10.07 -13.87
C GLY A 51 2.60 -10.58 -15.02
N SER A 52 3.20 -11.39 -15.88
CA SER A 52 2.50 -11.94 -17.06
C SER A 52 1.38 -12.92 -16.71
N ASP A 53 1.43 -13.52 -15.52
CA ASP A 53 0.42 -14.41 -14.94
C ASP A 53 -0.65 -13.65 -14.14
N GLY A 54 -0.52 -12.33 -13.98
CA GLY A 54 -1.40 -11.52 -13.14
C GLY A 54 -1.04 -11.54 -11.65
N GLY A 55 0.05 -12.17 -11.24
CA GLY A 55 0.54 -12.13 -9.86
C GLY A 55 1.16 -10.77 -9.51
N ILE A 56 1.02 -10.33 -8.26
CA ILE A 56 1.64 -9.07 -7.79
C ILE A 56 3.16 -9.25 -7.72
N VAL A 57 3.89 -8.32 -8.33
CA VAL A 57 5.35 -8.26 -8.26
C VAL A 57 5.77 -7.33 -7.14
N LEU A 58 6.47 -7.87 -6.15
CA LEU A 58 7.00 -7.09 -5.04
C LEU A 58 8.27 -6.34 -5.46
N PRO A 59 8.44 -5.07 -5.05
CA PRO A 59 9.65 -4.30 -5.31
C PRO A 59 10.96 -5.01 -4.94
N THR A 60 10.97 -5.76 -3.84
CA THR A 60 12.15 -6.46 -3.32
C THR A 60 12.53 -7.71 -4.12
N LEU A 61 11.60 -8.25 -4.92
CA LEU A 61 11.81 -9.43 -5.75
C LEU A 61 11.90 -9.05 -7.24
N TRP A 62 11.85 -7.76 -7.56
CA TRP A 62 11.79 -7.29 -8.94
C TRP A 62 12.96 -7.80 -9.76
N GLU A 63 14.18 -7.60 -9.28
CA GLU A 63 15.44 -7.99 -9.94
C GLU A 63 15.54 -9.50 -10.17
N GLU A 64 14.89 -10.31 -9.33
CA GLU A 64 14.92 -11.78 -9.41
C GLU A 64 13.89 -12.32 -10.41
N LEU A 65 12.80 -11.58 -10.63
CA LEU A 65 11.66 -12.01 -11.44
C LEU A 65 11.68 -11.44 -12.87
N ILE A 66 12.29 -10.27 -13.07
CA ILE A 66 12.23 -9.52 -14.34
C ILE A 66 13.12 -10.17 -15.41
N GLU A 67 12.53 -10.47 -16.57
CA GLU A 67 13.25 -11.04 -17.72
C GLU A 67 13.06 -10.22 -19.01
N PRO A 68 13.99 -10.30 -19.99
CA PRO A 68 13.82 -9.68 -21.29
C PRO A 68 12.52 -10.12 -21.97
N GLY A 69 11.72 -9.13 -22.40
CA GLY A 69 10.43 -9.39 -23.07
C GLY A 69 9.25 -9.69 -22.13
N TRP A 70 9.47 -9.75 -20.81
CA TRP A 70 8.41 -9.98 -19.83
C TRP A 70 7.32 -8.91 -19.90
N SER A 71 6.07 -9.34 -19.69
CA SER A 71 4.91 -8.45 -19.69
C SER A 71 4.60 -8.04 -18.26
N VAL A 72 4.47 -6.74 -18.06
CA VAL A 72 4.18 -6.13 -16.76
C VAL A 72 3.02 -5.16 -16.94
N SER A 73 2.04 -5.24 -16.06
CA SER A 73 0.90 -4.32 -16.04
C SER A 73 0.84 -3.57 -14.72
N MET A 74 0.37 -2.32 -14.75
CA MET A 74 0.28 -1.46 -13.57
C MET A 74 -1.18 -1.23 -13.22
N HIS A 75 -1.52 -1.36 -11.94
CA HIS A 75 -2.85 -1.08 -11.42
C HIS A 75 -2.72 -0.09 -10.26
N MET A 76 -3.50 0.98 -10.28
CA MET A 76 -3.59 1.88 -9.13
C MET A 76 -4.26 1.16 -7.97
N TRP A 77 -3.87 1.50 -6.74
CA TRP A 77 -4.62 1.07 -5.57
C TRP A 77 -6.04 1.67 -5.60
N PRO A 78 -7.03 0.98 -5.02
CA PRO A 78 -8.35 1.57 -4.85
C PRO A 78 -8.21 2.81 -3.96
N MET A 79 -8.62 3.97 -4.46
CA MET A 79 -8.76 5.15 -3.63
C MET A 79 -9.97 4.91 -2.73
N LEU A 80 -9.76 4.87 -1.41
CA LEU A 80 -10.87 5.02 -0.48
C LEU A 80 -11.45 6.40 -0.75
N GLU A 81 -12.61 6.47 -1.41
CA GLU A 81 -13.35 7.73 -1.51
C GLU A 81 -13.47 8.28 -0.09
N SER A 82 -12.98 9.50 0.12
CA SER A 82 -13.25 10.20 1.37
C SER A 82 -14.77 10.14 1.57
N PRO A 83 -15.27 9.75 2.77
CA PRO A 83 -16.70 9.74 2.98
C PRO A 83 -17.24 11.12 2.57
N PRO A 84 -18.38 11.18 1.85
CA PRO A 84 -18.92 12.45 1.39
C PRO A 84 -18.99 13.41 2.59
N PRO A 85 -18.76 14.72 2.39
CA PRO A 85 -18.57 15.70 3.47
C PRO A 85 -19.75 15.82 4.46
N ASN A 86 -20.82 15.04 4.27
CA ASN A 86 -21.99 14.99 5.14
C ASN A 86 -22.02 13.81 6.15
N VAL A 87 -20.96 13.00 6.26
CA VAL A 87 -20.89 11.90 7.27
C VAL A 87 -20.46 12.39 8.66
N GLY A 88 -20.19 13.70 8.83
CA GLY A 88 -19.95 14.31 10.14
C GLY A 88 -21.15 14.22 11.09
N HIS A 89 -22.38 14.16 10.57
CA HIS A 89 -23.58 14.02 11.42
C HIS A 89 -23.81 12.57 11.88
N PHE A 90 -23.45 11.58 11.06
CA PHE A 90 -23.80 10.18 11.35
C PHE A 90 -22.82 9.51 12.33
N LEU A 91 -21.52 9.81 12.24
CA LEU A 91 -20.52 9.26 13.16
C LEU A 91 -20.58 9.90 14.56
N LEU A 92 -21.02 11.16 14.67
CA LEU A 92 -21.25 11.80 15.97
C LEU A 92 -22.43 11.15 16.72
N GLY A 93 -23.48 10.74 15.98
CA GLY A 93 -24.62 10.01 16.57
C GLY A 93 -24.28 8.58 17.00
N LEU A 94 -23.36 7.90 16.32
CA LEU A 94 -22.96 6.53 16.69
C LEU A 94 -22.07 6.50 17.94
N LEU A 95 -21.28 7.56 18.19
CA LEU A 95 -20.47 7.68 19.41
C LEU A 95 -21.33 7.98 20.65
N GLU A 96 -22.47 8.66 20.50
CA GLU A 96 -23.40 8.95 21.60
C GLU A 96 -24.29 7.75 22.00
N ALA A 97 -24.40 6.73 21.15
CA ALA A 97 -25.25 5.57 21.39
C ALA A 97 -24.59 4.43 22.20
N ILE A 98 -23.42 4.67 22.80
CA ILE A 98 -22.86 3.73 23.79
C ILE A 98 -23.70 3.84 25.07
N PRO A 99 -24.46 2.80 25.49
CA PRO A 99 -25.16 2.85 26.76
C PRO A 99 -24.14 3.00 27.89
N LYS A 100 -24.26 4.10 28.66
CA LYS A 100 -23.52 4.31 29.91
C LYS A 100 -23.99 3.29 30.94
N ALA A 101 -23.48 2.07 30.88
CA ALA A 101 -23.60 1.09 31.96
C ALA A 101 -22.28 1.02 32.73
N SER A 102 -22.34 1.43 34.01
CA SER A 102 -21.28 1.31 35.00
C SER A 102 -21.18 -0.14 35.56
N PRO A 103 -20.35 -0.37 36.59
CA PRO A 103 -19.21 -1.28 36.61
C PRO A 103 -19.57 -2.73 36.99
N PHE A 104 -18.98 -3.72 36.31
CA PHE A 104 -19.04 -5.10 36.78
C PHE A 104 -18.05 -5.36 37.93
N PRO A 105 -18.35 -6.30 38.84
CA PRO A 105 -17.71 -6.40 40.15
C PRO A 105 -16.31 -7.02 40.05
N PHE A 106 -15.46 -6.56 40.96
CA PHE A 106 -14.14 -7.08 41.28
C PHE A 106 -14.23 -8.59 41.57
N ASN A 107 -13.58 -9.43 40.76
CA ASN A 107 -13.34 -10.82 41.11
C ASN A 107 -11.84 -11.05 41.28
N GLN A 108 -11.43 -11.34 42.51
CA GLN A 108 -10.06 -11.53 42.95
C GLN A 108 -9.42 -12.74 42.25
N GLY A 109 -8.17 -12.57 41.82
CA GLY A 109 -7.38 -13.64 41.24
C GLY A 109 -7.01 -14.75 42.23
N HIS A 110 -6.74 -15.93 41.68
CA HIS A 110 -5.74 -16.87 42.17
C HIS A 110 -4.96 -17.40 40.95
N HIS A 111 -3.71 -16.98 40.84
CA HIS A 111 -2.65 -17.57 40.00
C HIS A 111 -2.14 -18.86 40.66
N PRO A 112 -1.54 -19.85 39.95
CA PRO A 112 -0.23 -19.67 39.30
C PRO A 112 0.00 -20.45 37.99
N GLY A 113 0.99 -20.02 37.20
CA GLY A 113 1.71 -20.92 36.29
C GLY A 113 1.98 -20.43 34.88
N THR A 114 3.08 -19.68 34.73
CA THR A 114 4.15 -19.87 33.72
C THR A 114 3.89 -19.68 32.21
N SER A 115 4.85 -18.95 31.62
CA SER A 115 5.32 -18.91 30.21
C SER A 115 4.73 -17.90 29.23
N GLN A 116 5.44 -16.75 29.17
CA GLN A 116 6.10 -16.19 27.98
C GLN A 116 5.33 -16.16 26.65
N GLY A 117 5.07 -14.94 26.16
CA GLY A 117 4.56 -14.69 24.81
C GLY A 117 4.68 -13.22 24.40
N LEU A 118 5.91 -12.84 24.02
CA LEU A 118 6.31 -11.82 23.02
C LEU A 118 5.34 -10.63 22.77
N LEU A 119 5.63 -9.50 23.43
CA LEU A 119 5.33 -8.17 22.91
C LEU A 119 6.51 -7.77 22.00
N MET A 120 6.30 -7.76 20.68
CA MET A 120 7.24 -7.15 19.74
C MET A 120 6.65 -5.82 19.30
N ASP A 121 7.36 -4.77 19.70
CA ASP A 121 7.08 -3.35 19.58
C ASP A 121 6.83 -2.87 18.14
N LEU A 122 5.62 -2.39 17.88
CA LEU A 122 5.26 -1.67 16.66
C LEU A 122 5.57 -0.16 16.79
N HIS A 123 6.81 0.18 17.14
CA HIS A 123 7.24 1.59 17.30
C HIS A 123 8.56 1.97 16.64
N LEU A 124 9.07 1.17 15.70
CA LEU A 124 10.23 1.54 14.91
C LEU A 124 9.88 1.53 13.43
N LEU A 125 9.58 2.72 12.89
CA LEU A 125 10.07 3.23 11.60
C LEU A 125 9.36 4.56 11.28
N GLN A 126 9.83 5.64 11.89
CA GLN A 126 9.71 6.98 11.32
C GLN A 126 11.13 7.47 11.00
N PRO A 127 11.43 7.90 9.76
CA PRO A 127 12.75 8.39 9.40
C PRO A 127 12.96 9.79 10.00
N ARG A 128 13.98 9.95 10.85
CA ARG A 128 14.46 11.26 11.28
C ARG A 128 15.28 11.89 10.16
N ILE A 129 14.80 13.04 9.71
CA ILE A 129 15.48 13.97 8.82
C ILE A 129 16.57 14.68 9.65
N GLY A 130 17.79 14.68 9.12
CA GLY A 130 18.95 15.42 9.62
C GLY A 130 19.94 15.59 8.47
#